data_AF-A0A562RZ04-F1
#
_entry.id   AF-A0A562RZ04-F1
#
_cell.length_a   1.000
_cell.length_b   1.000
_cell.length_c   1.000
_cell.angle_alpha   90.00
_cell.angle_beta   90.00
_cell.angle_gamma   90.00
#
_symmetry.space_group_name_H-M   'P 1'
#
loop_
_entity.id
_entity.type
_entity.pdbx_description
1 polymer ?
#
loop_
_entity_poly.entity_id
_entity_poly.type
_entity_poly.pdbx_seq_one_letter_code
_entity_poly.pdbx_strand_id
1 'polypeptide(L)'
;MTDKEDALSTALDQRLDDLFDEGNLDVEEPKPSVSEKSSAPKDKPQNSRPNNFKATESQQPGGEVMRGLNALLLSMEWEIDDSVMSKYLAEIQRLQELHKDDMFFINFTKMLESIGLYLKRHKVHAHQDTLKILQEIQAGLGLLVDMQDSLSDKEKKIYFNQTYERFQVFRKQITGKSADVTKASLNKNTELVTLIRGIVRKELAMLRKELLEELRSAQPKQP
;
A
#
# COMPACT_ATOMS: atom_id res chain seq x y z
N MET A 1 -28.11 14.38 -18.64
CA MET A 1 -28.02 13.09 -17.91
C MET A 1 -26.70 12.95 -17.14
N THR A 2 -25.75 13.87 -17.30
CA THR A 2 -24.40 13.87 -16.71
C THR A 2 -24.34 14.37 -15.26
N ASP A 3 -25.29 15.19 -14.81
CA ASP A 3 -25.15 15.92 -13.52
C ASP A 3 -25.24 15.02 -12.26
N LYS A 4 -25.84 13.83 -12.35
CA LYS A 4 -25.96 12.90 -11.21
C LYS A 4 -24.70 12.09 -10.99
N GLU A 5 -23.97 11.74 -12.04
CA GLU A 5 -22.74 10.95 -11.92
C GLU A 5 -21.60 11.80 -11.38
N ASP A 6 -21.53 13.06 -11.78
CA ASP A 6 -20.56 14.03 -11.26
C ASP A 6 -20.79 14.34 -9.78
N ALA A 7 -22.06 14.52 -9.37
CA ALA A 7 -22.40 14.76 -7.96
C ALA A 7 -22.06 13.57 -7.05
N LEU A 8 -22.30 12.33 -7.52
CA LEU A 8 -21.86 11.12 -6.83
C LEU A 8 -20.34 11.00 -6.83
N SER A 9 -19.66 11.58 -7.82
CA SER A 9 -18.21 11.61 -7.86
C SER A 9 -17.62 12.48 -6.78
N THR A 10 -18.05 13.73 -6.74
CA THR A 10 -17.63 14.70 -5.74
C THR A 10 -17.95 14.22 -4.32
N ALA A 11 -19.13 13.64 -4.09
CA ALA A 11 -19.52 13.14 -2.77
C ALA A 11 -18.65 11.97 -2.28
N LEU A 12 -18.22 11.09 -3.19
CA LEU A 12 -17.32 9.99 -2.83
C LEU A 12 -15.89 10.50 -2.59
N ASP A 13 -15.43 11.46 -3.40
CA ASP A 13 -14.10 12.07 -3.23
C ASP A 13 -14.00 12.83 -1.90
N GLN A 14 -15.08 13.50 -1.49
CA GLN A 14 -15.21 14.12 -0.17
C GLN A 14 -15.18 13.08 0.96
N ARG A 15 -15.94 11.98 0.81
CA ARG A 15 -15.97 10.89 1.79
C ARG A 15 -14.63 10.15 1.89
N LEU A 16 -13.88 10.09 0.79
CA LEU A 16 -12.49 9.60 0.76
C LEU A 16 -11.52 10.62 1.36
N ASP A 17 -11.81 11.93 1.37
CA ASP A 17 -11.01 12.94 2.07
C ASP A 17 -11.23 12.74 3.59
N ASP A 18 -12.50 12.61 4.01
CA ASP A 18 -12.89 12.43 5.41
C ASP A 18 -12.38 11.12 6.04
N LEU A 19 -12.29 10.02 5.26
CA LEU A 19 -11.85 8.71 5.77
C LEU A 19 -10.34 8.66 6.13
N PHE A 20 -9.55 9.61 5.60
CA PHE A 20 -8.09 9.63 5.74
C PHE A 20 -7.54 10.95 6.29
N ASP A 21 -8.40 11.86 6.76
CA ASP A 21 -7.94 13.10 7.37
C ASP A 21 -7.21 12.77 8.69
N GLU A 22 -5.90 13.04 8.73
CA GLU A 22 -4.94 12.63 9.76
C GLU A 22 -5.18 13.26 11.15
N GLY A 23 -6.32 13.90 11.38
CA GLY A 23 -6.66 14.61 12.61
C GLY A 23 -7.23 13.76 13.74
N ASN A 24 -7.45 12.45 13.53
CA ASN A 24 -8.13 11.61 14.52
C ASN A 24 -7.49 10.22 14.72
N LEU A 25 -6.16 10.19 14.83
CA LEU A 25 -5.43 9.06 15.43
C LEU A 25 -5.39 9.23 16.97
N ASP A 26 -6.52 9.53 17.60
CA ASP A 26 -6.66 9.39 19.04
C ASP A 26 -6.98 7.93 19.36
N VAL A 27 -6.02 7.30 20.03
CA VAL A 27 -6.08 5.94 20.54
C VAL A 27 -7.15 5.88 21.63
N GLU A 28 -8.36 5.44 21.28
CA GLU A 28 -9.37 5.06 22.27
C GLU A 28 -9.54 3.53 22.24
N GLU A 29 -9.00 2.87 23.27
CA GLU A 29 -9.11 1.42 23.50
C GLU A 29 -10.60 0.99 23.63
N PRO A 30 -11.04 -0.11 22.97
CA PRO A 30 -12.35 -0.66 23.21
C PRO A 30 -12.36 -1.59 24.44
N LYS A 31 -13.27 -1.31 25.38
CA LYS A 31 -13.62 -2.21 26.50
C LYS A 31 -14.39 -3.44 26.01
N PRO A 32 -14.21 -4.62 26.63
CA PRO A 32 -14.84 -5.87 26.18
C PRO A 32 -16.25 -6.04 26.76
N SER A 33 -17.17 -6.57 25.94
CA SER A 33 -18.36 -7.26 26.47
C SER A 33 -18.65 -8.51 25.62
N VAL A 34 -18.82 -9.63 26.32
CA VAL A 34 -19.04 -10.99 25.81
C VAL A 34 -20.47 -11.41 26.14
N SER A 35 -21.12 -12.16 25.24
CA SER A 35 -21.93 -13.40 25.46
C SER A 35 -23.09 -13.48 24.44
N GLU A 36 -23.01 -14.39 23.45
CA GLU A 36 -23.77 -15.67 23.29
C GLU A 36 -25.28 -15.49 22.99
N LYS A 37 -25.93 -16.16 22.01
CA LYS A 37 -25.96 -17.60 21.73
C LYS A 37 -26.74 -17.96 20.44
N SER A 38 -26.22 -18.95 19.69
CA SER A 38 -26.86 -20.09 18.97
C SER A 38 -28.09 -19.93 18.04
N SER A 39 -28.00 -20.42 16.79
CA SER A 39 -28.59 -21.71 16.36
C SER A 39 -28.45 -21.98 14.84
N ALA A 40 -27.93 -23.16 14.47
CA ALA A 40 -28.05 -23.84 13.17
C ALA A 40 -29.30 -24.78 13.20
N PRO A 41 -29.80 -25.46 12.12
CA PRO A 41 -29.01 -26.08 11.03
C PRO A 41 -29.62 -26.28 9.61
N LYS A 42 -28.70 -26.54 8.66
CA LYS A 42 -28.74 -27.43 7.46
C LYS A 42 -29.73 -27.18 6.31
N ASP A 43 -29.17 -26.96 5.11
CA ASP A 43 -29.27 -27.92 3.99
C ASP A 43 -28.12 -27.75 2.96
N LYS A 44 -27.67 -28.86 2.39
CA LYS A 44 -26.62 -29.06 1.35
C LYS A 44 -27.30 -29.62 0.09
N PRO A 45 -26.61 -29.88 -1.05
CA PRO A 45 -25.43 -29.26 -1.65
C PRO A 45 -25.59 -29.07 -3.19
N GLN A 46 -24.99 -28.05 -3.83
CA GLN A 46 -24.67 -28.14 -5.26
C GLN A 46 -23.31 -27.54 -5.63
N ASN A 47 -22.43 -28.51 -5.93
CA ASN A 47 -21.20 -28.53 -6.70
C ASN A 47 -21.09 -27.49 -7.83
N SER A 48 -19.97 -26.75 -7.86
CA SER A 48 -19.32 -26.28 -9.09
C SER A 48 -17.85 -25.92 -8.84
N ARG A 49 -16.98 -26.90 -9.12
CA ARG A 49 -15.56 -26.84 -9.53
C ARG A 49 -14.54 -26.11 -8.63
N PRO A 50 -13.59 -26.83 -8.02
CA PRO A 50 -12.33 -26.23 -7.62
C PRO A 50 -11.46 -26.08 -8.88
N ASN A 51 -11.36 -24.87 -9.42
CA ASN A 51 -10.25 -24.56 -10.32
C ASN A 51 -8.97 -24.56 -9.49
N ASN A 52 -8.34 -25.74 -9.40
CA ASN A 52 -6.97 -25.92 -8.98
C ASN A 52 -6.04 -25.32 -10.04
N PHE A 53 -6.00 -23.99 -10.12
CA PHE A 53 -4.81 -23.32 -10.61
C PHE A 53 -3.79 -23.42 -9.49
N LYS A 54 -2.98 -24.49 -9.51
CA LYS A 54 -1.66 -24.43 -8.89
C LYS A 54 -0.86 -23.48 -9.77
N ALA A 55 -1.10 -22.18 -9.58
CA ALA A 55 -0.24 -21.13 -10.07
C ALA A 55 1.13 -21.46 -9.50
N THR A 56 2.04 -21.79 -10.42
CA THR A 56 3.47 -21.75 -10.18
C THR A 56 3.75 -20.55 -9.28
N GLU A 57 4.45 -20.80 -8.19
CA GLU A 57 4.91 -19.85 -7.18
C GLU A 57 5.72 -18.72 -7.87
N SER A 58 5.02 -17.84 -8.57
CA SER A 58 5.51 -16.53 -8.93
C SER A 58 5.63 -15.82 -7.59
N GLN A 59 6.85 -15.41 -7.27
CA GLN A 59 7.24 -14.64 -6.10
C GLN A 59 6.50 -13.29 -6.11
N GLN A 60 5.20 -13.32 -5.85
CA GLN A 60 4.35 -12.16 -5.69
C GLN A 60 4.32 -11.84 -4.19
N PRO A 61 4.51 -10.57 -3.81
CA PRO A 61 4.66 -10.20 -2.42
C PRO A 61 3.37 -10.47 -1.63
N GLY A 62 3.51 -10.94 -0.39
CA GLY A 62 2.42 -11.25 0.54
C GLY A 62 1.89 -12.70 0.52
N GLY A 63 2.59 -13.61 -0.16
CA GLY A 63 2.37 -15.06 -0.09
C GLY A 63 0.92 -15.53 -0.33
N GLU A 64 0.50 -16.56 0.40
CA GLU A 64 -0.86 -17.13 0.28
C GLU A 64 -1.97 -16.16 0.70
N VAL A 65 -1.68 -15.30 1.69
CA VAL A 65 -2.63 -14.30 2.22
C VAL A 65 -3.08 -13.34 1.13
N MET A 66 -2.15 -12.91 0.27
CA MET A 66 -2.38 -11.94 -0.79
C MET A 66 -2.67 -12.56 -2.16
N ARG A 67 -2.61 -13.88 -2.29
CA ARG A 67 -2.78 -14.60 -3.57
C ARG A 67 -4.07 -14.20 -4.31
N GLY A 68 -5.17 -14.03 -3.58
CA GLY A 68 -6.46 -13.61 -4.15
C GLY A 68 -6.39 -12.22 -4.77
N LEU A 69 -5.83 -11.26 -4.04
CA LEU A 69 -5.64 -9.89 -4.52
C LEU A 69 -4.70 -9.85 -5.72
N ASN A 70 -3.59 -10.58 -5.68
CA ASN A 70 -2.59 -10.63 -6.74
C ASN A 70 -3.17 -11.16 -8.06
N ALA A 71 -4.00 -12.21 -7.98
CA ALA A 71 -4.69 -12.74 -9.15
C ALA A 71 -5.70 -11.73 -9.75
N LEU A 72 -6.39 -10.98 -8.90
CA LEU A 72 -7.34 -9.95 -9.33
C LEU A 72 -6.62 -8.75 -9.96
N LEU A 73 -5.49 -8.34 -9.40
CA LEU A 73 -4.67 -7.26 -9.93
C LEU A 73 -4.13 -7.61 -11.32
N LEU A 74 -3.61 -8.82 -11.49
CA LEU A 74 -3.19 -9.30 -12.81
C LEU A 74 -4.37 -9.32 -13.79
N SER A 75 -5.56 -9.73 -13.35
CA SER A 75 -6.76 -9.69 -14.19
C SER A 75 -7.10 -8.27 -14.65
N MET A 76 -6.91 -7.25 -13.79
CA MET A 76 -7.11 -5.84 -14.15
C MET A 76 -6.10 -5.31 -15.16
N GLU A 77 -4.88 -5.85 -15.21
CA GLU A 77 -3.89 -5.48 -16.23
C GLU A 77 -4.36 -5.89 -17.63
N TRP A 78 -5.13 -6.99 -17.72
CA TRP A 78 -5.67 -7.49 -18.98
C TRP A 78 -7.01 -6.85 -19.33
N GLU A 79 -7.92 -6.74 -18.37
CA GLU A 79 -9.25 -6.19 -18.60
C GLU A 79 -9.84 -5.62 -17.30
N ILE A 80 -10.28 -4.37 -17.34
CA ILE A 80 -11.02 -3.74 -16.25
C ILE A 80 -12.52 -3.88 -16.53
N ASP A 81 -13.14 -4.88 -15.91
CA ASP A 81 -14.58 -5.12 -15.97
C ASP A 81 -15.27 -4.98 -14.59
N ASP A 82 -16.61 -4.85 -14.58
CA ASP A 82 -17.37 -4.67 -13.34
C ASP A 82 -17.33 -5.89 -12.40
N SER A 83 -17.10 -7.09 -12.95
CA SER A 83 -17.03 -8.36 -12.22
C SER A 83 -15.71 -8.45 -11.45
N VAL A 84 -14.59 -8.19 -12.10
CA VAL A 84 -13.23 -8.11 -11.54
C VAL A 84 -13.18 -7.01 -10.50
N MET A 85 -13.71 -5.82 -10.79
CA MET A 85 -13.74 -4.73 -9.81
C MET A 85 -14.57 -5.06 -8.56
N SER A 86 -15.69 -5.76 -8.72
CA SER A 86 -16.51 -6.17 -7.57
C SER A 86 -15.84 -7.26 -6.73
N LYS A 87 -15.17 -8.23 -7.38
CA LYS A 87 -14.37 -9.26 -6.68
C LYS A 87 -13.18 -8.65 -5.95
N TYR A 88 -12.53 -7.65 -6.56
CA TYR A 88 -11.43 -6.91 -5.95
C TYR A 88 -11.85 -6.20 -4.67
N LEU A 89 -12.94 -5.44 -4.71
CA LEU A 89 -13.43 -4.74 -3.50
C LEU A 89 -13.84 -5.73 -2.41
N ALA A 90 -14.45 -6.87 -2.77
CA ALA A 90 -14.78 -7.92 -1.83
C ALA A 90 -13.53 -8.57 -1.21
N GLU A 91 -12.48 -8.80 -2.01
CA GLU A 91 -11.22 -9.36 -1.51
C GLU A 91 -10.51 -8.38 -0.56
N ILE A 92 -10.56 -7.07 -0.83
CA ILE A 92 -10.06 -6.06 0.11
C ILE A 92 -10.80 -6.11 1.44
N GLN A 93 -12.13 -6.18 1.41
CA GLN A 93 -12.93 -6.28 2.63
C GLN A 93 -12.59 -7.56 3.41
N ARG A 94 -12.41 -8.69 2.73
CA ARG A 94 -11.95 -9.94 3.35
C ARG A 94 -10.58 -9.77 4.02
N LEU A 95 -9.65 -9.08 3.37
CA LEU A 95 -8.31 -8.83 3.92
C LEU A 95 -8.37 -7.88 5.13
N GLN A 96 -9.18 -6.83 5.07
CA GLN A 96 -9.44 -5.96 6.22
C GLN A 96 -10.01 -6.74 7.41
N GLU A 97 -10.92 -7.68 7.15
CA GLU A 97 -11.49 -8.50 8.21
C GLU A 97 -10.51 -9.49 8.84
N LEU A 98 -9.56 -9.99 8.06
CA LEU A 98 -8.54 -10.93 8.53
C LEU A 98 -7.45 -10.25 9.37
N HIS A 99 -7.19 -8.96 9.13
CA HIS A 99 -6.09 -8.20 9.74
C HIS A 99 -6.59 -6.96 10.49
N LYS A 100 -7.72 -7.08 11.21
CA LYS A 100 -8.35 -5.96 11.94
C LYS A 100 -7.43 -5.31 12.98
N ASP A 101 -6.49 -6.07 13.52
CA ASP A 101 -5.60 -5.63 14.59
C ASP A 101 -4.32 -4.95 14.08
N ASP A 102 -4.04 -5.00 12.77
CA ASP A 102 -2.87 -4.35 12.17
C ASP A 102 -3.25 -3.03 11.49
N MET A 103 -2.99 -1.92 12.18
CA MET A 103 -3.32 -0.59 11.70
C MET A 103 -2.66 -0.27 10.34
N PHE A 104 -1.41 -0.69 10.11
CA PHE A 104 -0.72 -0.42 8.85
C PHE A 104 -1.39 -1.20 7.72
N PHE A 105 -1.70 -2.48 7.96
CA PHE A 105 -2.40 -3.32 7.00
C PHE A 105 -3.77 -2.74 6.62
N ILE A 106 -4.55 -2.30 7.62
CA ILE A 106 -5.85 -1.66 7.39
C ILE A 106 -5.69 -0.37 6.57
N ASN A 107 -4.69 0.46 6.86
CA ASN A 107 -4.52 1.69 6.10
C ASN A 107 -4.06 1.43 4.65
N PHE A 108 -3.20 0.43 4.42
CA PHE A 108 -2.85 -0.02 3.07
C PHE A 108 -4.08 -0.52 2.29
N THR A 109 -4.89 -1.36 2.90
CA THR A 109 -6.11 -1.88 2.26
C THR A 109 -7.15 -0.79 1.99
N LYS A 110 -7.26 0.25 2.84
CA LYS A 110 -8.08 1.42 2.54
C LYS A 110 -7.54 2.20 1.33
N MET A 111 -6.23 2.39 1.20
CA MET A 111 -5.64 3.03 0.00
C MET A 111 -5.97 2.23 -1.28
N LEU A 112 -5.84 0.90 -1.21
CA LEU A 112 -6.26 0.01 -2.30
C LEU A 112 -7.76 0.18 -2.62
N GLU A 113 -8.62 0.21 -1.60
CA GLU A 113 -10.07 0.39 -1.77
C GLU A 113 -10.39 1.71 -2.49
N SER A 114 -9.72 2.80 -2.09
CA SER A 114 -9.89 4.12 -2.72
C SER A 114 -9.53 4.09 -4.22
N ILE A 115 -8.39 3.49 -4.57
CA ILE A 115 -7.97 3.34 -5.97
C ILE A 115 -8.92 2.42 -6.73
N GLY A 116 -9.38 1.34 -6.12
CA GLY A 116 -10.37 0.44 -6.71
C GLY A 116 -11.70 1.12 -7.02
N LEU A 117 -12.21 1.94 -6.11
CA LEU A 117 -13.44 2.70 -6.34
C LEU A 117 -13.26 3.70 -7.49
N TYR A 118 -12.10 4.36 -7.56
CA TYR A 118 -11.75 5.22 -8.68
C TYR A 118 -11.69 4.45 -10.01
N LEU A 119 -11.01 3.29 -10.06
CA LEU A 119 -10.95 2.43 -11.24
C LEU A 119 -12.34 1.94 -11.67
N LYS A 120 -13.20 1.56 -10.73
CA LYS A 120 -14.56 1.10 -11.02
C LYS A 120 -15.40 2.19 -11.68
N ARG A 121 -15.22 3.45 -11.27
CA ARG A 121 -15.93 4.60 -11.84
C ARG A 121 -15.42 4.97 -13.22
N HIS A 122 -14.11 5.08 -13.38
CA HIS A 122 -13.51 5.64 -14.60
C HIS A 122 -13.18 4.59 -15.65
N LYS A 123 -12.99 3.32 -15.26
CA LYS A 123 -12.68 2.17 -16.13
C LYS A 123 -11.59 2.52 -17.16
N VAL A 124 -11.90 2.45 -18.45
CA VAL A 124 -10.99 2.76 -19.56
C VAL A 124 -10.55 4.24 -19.60
N HIS A 125 -11.23 5.13 -18.88
CA HIS A 125 -10.89 6.56 -18.76
C HIS A 125 -10.11 6.87 -17.48
N ALA A 126 -9.74 5.86 -16.68
CA ALA A 126 -8.90 6.08 -15.51
C ALA A 126 -7.52 6.64 -15.93
N HIS A 127 -6.91 7.42 -15.04
CA HIS A 127 -5.57 7.95 -15.28
C HIS A 127 -4.59 6.81 -15.59
N GLN A 128 -3.69 6.99 -16.56
CA GLN A 128 -2.73 5.96 -16.99
C GLN A 128 -1.85 5.41 -15.86
N ASP A 129 -1.60 6.21 -14.82
CA ASP A 129 -0.78 5.84 -13.67
C ASP A 129 -1.58 5.16 -12.54
N THR A 130 -2.91 4.99 -12.69
CA THR A 130 -3.77 4.38 -11.66
C THR A 130 -3.36 2.95 -11.33
N LEU A 131 -3.07 2.15 -12.36
CA LEU A 131 -2.62 0.77 -12.16
C LEU A 131 -1.22 0.73 -11.54
N LYS A 132 -0.35 1.70 -11.85
CA LYS A 132 0.99 1.78 -11.27
C LYS A 132 0.93 2.05 -9.77
N ILE A 133 0.16 3.07 -9.36
CA ILE A 133 0.01 3.36 -7.92
C ILE A 133 -0.67 2.20 -7.19
N LEU A 134 -1.63 1.52 -7.85
CA LEU A 134 -2.28 0.34 -7.29
C LEU A 134 -1.27 -0.80 -7.01
N GLN A 135 -0.40 -1.10 -7.98
CA GLN A 135 0.68 -2.07 -7.83
C GLN A 135 1.68 -1.67 -6.75
N GLU A 136 2.06 -0.39 -6.65
CA GLU A 136 2.95 0.09 -5.60
C GLU A 136 2.36 -0.10 -4.20
N ILE A 137 1.07 0.21 -4.02
CA ILE A 137 0.37 0.01 -2.75
C ILE A 137 0.27 -1.50 -2.44
N GLN A 138 -0.02 -2.34 -3.43
CA GLN A 138 -0.06 -3.80 -3.26
C GLN A 138 1.31 -4.34 -2.85
N ALA A 139 2.40 -3.91 -3.50
CA ALA A 139 3.75 -4.34 -3.17
C ALA A 139 4.14 -3.91 -1.75
N GLY A 140 3.78 -2.70 -1.33
CA GLY A 140 3.99 -2.23 0.05
C GLY A 140 3.23 -3.07 1.09
N LEU A 141 1.98 -3.45 0.79
CA LEU A 141 1.19 -4.34 1.63
C LEU A 141 1.77 -5.76 1.68
N GLY A 142 2.21 -6.28 0.55
CA GLY A 142 2.83 -7.61 0.49
C GLY A 142 4.14 -7.67 1.25
N LEU A 143 4.96 -6.62 1.21
CA LEU A 143 6.16 -6.50 2.04
C LEU A 143 5.82 -6.54 3.54
N LEU A 144 4.75 -5.85 3.95
CA LEU A 144 4.29 -5.86 5.35
C LEU A 144 3.89 -7.28 5.79
N VAL A 145 3.19 -8.02 4.92
CA VAL A 145 2.81 -9.42 5.18
C VAL A 145 4.04 -10.33 5.25
N ASP A 146 4.95 -10.22 4.29
CA ASP A 146 6.13 -11.09 4.21
C ASP A 146 7.13 -10.85 5.35
N MET A 147 7.19 -9.62 5.87
CA MET A 147 8.13 -9.20 6.91
C MET A 147 7.43 -8.83 8.22
N GLN A 148 6.23 -9.37 8.46
CA GLN A 148 5.40 -9.02 9.62
C GLN A 148 6.13 -9.18 10.95
N ASP A 149 6.92 -10.26 11.08
CA ASP A 149 7.65 -10.65 12.29
C ASP A 149 9.05 -10.02 12.40
N SER A 150 9.57 -9.43 11.33
CA SER A 150 10.94 -8.90 11.27
C SER A 150 11.03 -7.38 11.25
N LEU A 151 9.97 -6.67 10.83
CA LEU A 151 9.95 -5.21 10.79
C LEU A 151 9.55 -4.61 12.14
N SER A 152 10.33 -3.64 12.60
CA SER A 152 9.94 -2.75 13.70
C SER A 152 8.82 -1.80 13.26
N ASP A 153 7.98 -1.37 14.19
CA ASP A 153 6.94 -0.35 13.95
C ASP A 153 7.48 0.93 13.31
N LYS A 154 8.73 1.31 13.63
CA LYS A 154 9.40 2.46 13.00
C LYS A 154 9.62 2.24 11.51
N GLU A 155 10.03 1.04 11.11
CA GLU A 155 10.26 0.69 9.71
C GLU A 155 8.94 0.58 8.96
N LYS A 156 7.94 -0.09 9.55
CA LYS A 156 6.57 -0.14 9.03
C LYS A 156 6.02 1.26 8.76
N LYS A 157 6.23 2.20 9.69
CA LYS A 157 5.83 3.60 9.55
C LYS A 157 6.55 4.32 8.42
N ILE A 158 7.86 4.12 8.25
CA ILE A 158 8.61 4.72 7.13
C ILE A 158 8.08 4.23 5.79
N TYR A 159 7.91 2.91 5.63
CA TYR A 159 7.37 2.33 4.40
C TYR A 159 5.95 2.80 4.11
N PHE A 160 5.09 2.83 5.14
CA PHE A 160 3.74 3.34 5.03
C PHE A 160 3.73 4.79 4.55
N ASN A 161 4.48 5.67 5.22
CA ASN A 161 4.53 7.10 4.87
C ASN A 161 5.01 7.33 3.44
N GLN A 162 6.04 6.61 3.00
CA GLN A 162 6.55 6.73 1.63
C GLN A 162 5.50 6.35 0.58
N THR A 163 4.77 5.27 0.81
CA THR A 163 3.71 4.83 -0.11
C THR A 163 2.50 5.77 -0.04
N TYR A 164 2.16 6.25 1.16
CA TYR A 164 1.08 7.20 1.39
C TYR A 164 1.34 8.55 0.71
N GLU A 165 2.57 9.07 0.77
CA GLU A 165 2.94 10.30 0.06
C GLU A 165 2.75 10.17 -1.47
N ARG A 166 3.15 9.03 -2.05
CA ARG A 166 2.93 8.77 -3.48
C ARG A 166 1.44 8.68 -3.82
N PHE A 167 0.66 8.00 -2.98
CA PHE A 167 -0.80 7.94 -3.11
C PHE A 167 -1.42 9.34 -3.05
N GLN A 168 -0.98 10.21 -2.12
CA GLN A 168 -1.49 11.57 -1.99
C GLN A 168 -1.14 12.46 -3.19
N VAL A 169 0.07 12.33 -3.74
CA VAL A 169 0.47 13.02 -4.97
C VAL A 169 -0.43 12.58 -6.13
N PHE A 170 -0.62 11.27 -6.32
CA PHE A 170 -1.50 10.73 -7.34
C PHE A 170 -2.96 11.20 -7.16
N ARG A 171 -3.46 11.18 -5.92
CA ARG A 171 -4.79 11.67 -5.58
C ARG A 171 -5.01 13.12 -6.01
N LYS A 172 -4.03 14.00 -5.78
CA LYS A 172 -4.09 15.41 -6.22
C LYS A 172 -4.10 15.55 -7.74
N GLN A 173 -3.42 14.65 -8.45
CA GLN A 173 -3.40 14.64 -9.92
C GLN A 173 -4.78 14.27 -10.49
N ILE A 174 -5.45 13.28 -9.92
CA ILE A 174 -6.75 12.80 -10.44
C ILE A 174 -7.94 13.66 -9.97
N THR A 175 -7.85 14.36 -8.84
CA THR A 175 -8.94 15.20 -8.29
C THR A 175 -8.89 16.66 -8.74
N GLY A 176 -7.94 17.05 -9.59
CA GLY A 176 -7.85 18.41 -10.12
C GLY A 176 -7.44 19.50 -9.12
N LYS A 177 -7.11 19.17 -7.86
CA LYS A 177 -6.49 20.10 -6.87
C LYS A 177 -4.99 20.35 -7.18
N SER A 178 -4.61 20.35 -8.45
CA SER A 178 -3.23 20.48 -8.93
C SER A 178 -3.01 21.87 -9.51
N ALA A 179 -2.67 22.84 -8.66
CA ALA A 179 -2.01 24.07 -9.11
C ALA A 179 -0.88 24.57 -8.20
N ASP A 180 -0.81 24.19 -6.92
CA ASP A 180 0.12 24.86 -5.99
C ASP A 180 1.08 23.95 -5.19
N VAL A 181 0.94 22.62 -5.25
CA VAL A 181 1.73 21.71 -4.37
C VAL A 181 3.02 21.19 -5.01
N THR A 182 3.16 21.26 -6.33
CA THR A 182 4.28 20.63 -7.07
C THR A 182 5.65 21.27 -6.81
N LYS A 183 5.72 22.51 -6.30
CA LYS A 183 7.01 23.16 -6.01
C LYS A 183 7.53 22.88 -4.60
N ALA A 184 6.66 22.72 -3.61
CA ALA A 184 7.07 22.54 -2.22
C ALA A 184 7.51 21.10 -1.90
N SER A 185 6.84 20.09 -2.47
CA SER A 185 7.14 18.68 -2.20
C SER A 185 8.41 18.20 -2.93
N LEU A 186 8.71 18.71 -4.12
CA LEU A 186 9.95 18.42 -4.85
C LEU A 186 11.19 18.98 -4.14
N ASN A 187 11.07 20.15 -3.50
CA ASN A 187 12.19 20.75 -2.78
C ASN A 187 12.58 19.94 -1.54
N LYS A 188 11.61 19.45 -0.76
CA LYS A 188 11.88 18.62 0.43
C LYS A 188 12.55 17.29 0.09
N ASN A 189 12.11 16.62 -0.98
CA ASN A 189 12.75 15.38 -1.43
C ASN A 189 14.16 15.62 -1.98
N THR A 190 14.39 16.77 -2.64
CA THR A 190 15.74 17.14 -3.09
C THR A 190 16.66 17.40 -1.90
N GLU A 191 16.19 18.14 -0.88
CA GLU A 191 16.94 18.41 0.35
C GLU A 191 17.28 17.12 1.11
N LEU A 192 16.31 16.22 1.30
CA LEU A 192 16.53 14.92 1.93
C LEU A 192 17.55 14.07 1.15
N VAL A 193 17.43 13.99 -0.18
CA VAL A 193 18.39 13.26 -1.02
C VAL A 193 19.78 13.89 -0.94
N THR A 194 19.90 15.22 -0.87
CA THR A 194 21.20 15.89 -0.70
C THR A 194 21.81 15.62 0.68
N LEU A 195 20.98 15.57 1.74
CA LEU A 195 21.42 15.25 3.09
C LEU A 195 21.92 13.80 3.19
N ILE A 196 21.15 12.84 2.68
CA ILE A 196 21.52 11.42 2.63
C ILE A 196 22.83 11.25 1.84
N ARG A 197 22.96 11.89 0.67
CA ARG A 197 24.19 11.84 -0.14
C ARG A 197 25.40 12.47 0.59
N GLY A 198 25.17 13.44 1.47
CA GLY A 198 26.19 14.04 2.31
C GLY A 198 26.67 13.08 3.40
N ILE A 199 25.73 12.43 4.09
CA ILE A 199 26.01 11.44 5.14
C ILE A 199 26.81 10.27 4.56
N VAL A 200 26.36 9.68 3.45
CA VAL A 200 27.05 8.55 2.80
C VAL A 200 28.46 8.93 2.37
N ARG A 201 28.67 10.14 1.82
CA ARG A 201 30.01 10.61 1.44
C ARG A 201 30.95 10.76 2.64
N LYS A 202 30.43 11.23 3.77
CA LYS A 202 31.20 11.40 5.00
C LYS A 202 31.61 10.05 5.58
N GLU A 203 30.67 9.12 5.70
CA GLU A 203 30.94 7.74 6.17
C GLU A 203 31.96 7.03 5.28
N LEU A 204 31.79 7.12 3.95
CA LEU A 204 32.73 6.51 3.01
C LEU A 204 34.15 7.09 3.13
N ALA A 205 34.27 8.40 3.39
CA ALA A 205 35.56 9.04 3.61
C ALA A 205 36.22 8.61 4.92
N MET A 206 35.42 8.39 5.99
CA MET A 206 35.92 7.89 7.27
C MET A 206 36.45 6.46 7.13
N LEU A 207 35.68 5.56 6.52
CA LEU A 207 36.09 4.19 6.26
C LEU A 207 37.35 4.12 5.39
N ARG A 208 37.46 4.97 4.37
CA ARG A 208 38.65 5.02 3.51
C ARG A 208 39.89 5.48 4.27
N LYS A 209 39.73 6.37 5.25
CA LYS A 209 40.82 6.85 6.11
C LYS A 209 41.23 5.78 7.13
N GLU A 210 40.26 5.10 7.74
CA GLU A 210 40.49 3.99 8.67
C GLU A 210 41.25 2.84 7.98
N LEU A 211 40.82 2.43 6.79
CA LEU A 211 41.47 1.37 6.02
C LEU A 211 42.90 1.75 5.59
N LEU A 212 43.17 3.04 5.31
CA LEU A 212 44.52 3.52 5.03
C LEU A 212 45.43 3.52 6.27
N GLU A 213 44.89 3.81 7.46
CA GLU A 213 45.63 3.71 8.73
C GLU A 213 45.90 2.24 9.11
N GLU A 214 44.94 1.34 8.88
CA GLU A 214 45.16 -0.11 9.05
C GLU A 214 46.25 -0.64 8.12
N LEU A 215 46.22 -0.27 6.83
CA LEU A 215 47.27 -0.63 5.87
C LEU A 215 48.64 -0.04 6.25
N ARG A 216 48.67 1.14 6.85
CA ARG A 216 49.89 1.78 7.35
C ARG A 216 50.43 1.10 8.60
N SER A 217 49.56 0.64 9.49
CA SER A 217 49.93 -0.13 10.68
C SER A 217 50.34 -1.57 10.38
N ALA A 218 49.91 -2.12 9.24
CA ALA A 218 50.24 -3.48 8.79
C ALA A 218 51.55 -3.58 7.99
N GLN A 219 52.21 -2.45 7.68
CA GLN A 219 53.54 -2.46 7.05
C GLN A 219 54.61 -2.85 8.10
N PRO A 220 55.37 -3.93 7.91
CA PRO A 220 56.43 -4.31 8.85
C PRO A 220 57.52 -3.23 8.86
N LYS A 221 57.97 -2.84 10.06
CA LYS A 221 59.17 -2.00 10.22
C LYS A 221 60.33 -2.71 9.50
N GLN A 222 60.77 -2.14 8.38
CA GLN A 222 61.99 -2.59 7.73
C GLN A 222 63.17 -2.39 8.68
N PRO A 223 64.08 -3.38 8.79
CA PRO A 223 65.25 -3.33 9.68
C PRO A 223 66.25 -2.26 9.28
#